data_AF-A0A497N6I1-F1
#
_entry.id   AF-A0A497N6I1-F1
#
_cell.length_a   1.000
_cell.length_b   1.000
_cell.length_c   1.000
_cell.angle_alpha   90.00
_cell.angle_beta   90.00
_cell.angle_gamma   90.00
#
_symmetry.space_group_name_H-M   'P 1'
#
loop_
_entity.id
_entity.type
_entity.pdbx_description
1 polymer ?
#
loop_
_entity_poly.entity_id
_entity_poly.type
_entity_poly.pdbx_seq_one_letter_code
_entity_poly.pdbx_strand_id
1 'polypeptide(L)'
;MYYFLIKNLQSLLSNARNDQDRKARKIALEILESTLQASNPKDLVKKQVQLKGNLLQIASFTINLDEYDRIYVIGAGKASGAMAEAINDVLQKRIPNGFINIPKGTTQNLKIR
;
A
#
# COMPACT_ATOMS: atom_id res chain seq x y z
N MET A 1 -14.92 10.36 -4.11
CA MET A 1 -15.30 10.59 -2.70
C MET A 1 -14.02 10.48 -1.87
N TYR A 2 -13.51 11.57 -1.31
CA TYR A 2 -12.28 11.53 -0.50
C TYR A 2 -12.58 10.79 0.81
N TYR A 3 -11.92 9.65 1.01
CA TYR A 3 -11.97 8.92 2.27
C TYR A 3 -10.85 9.43 3.17
N PHE A 4 -11.19 9.95 4.35
CA PHE A 4 -10.21 10.40 5.33
C PHE A 4 -9.68 9.21 6.14
N LEU A 5 -8.36 9.03 6.14
CA LEU A 5 -7.63 8.02 6.91
C LEU A 5 -7.54 8.40 8.40
N ILE A 6 -7.44 9.70 8.70
CA ILE A 6 -7.45 10.20 10.08
C ILE A 6 -8.88 10.19 10.62
N LYS A 7 -9.23 9.12 11.33
CA LYS A 7 -10.61 8.86 11.80
C LYS A 7 -11.12 9.87 12.84
N ASN A 8 -10.23 10.47 13.64
CA ASN A 8 -10.57 11.40 14.72
C ASN A 8 -10.32 12.87 14.34
N LEU A 9 -10.36 13.20 13.04
CA LEU A 9 -10.08 14.55 12.53
C LEU A 9 -10.80 15.67 13.30
N GLN A 10 -12.11 15.51 13.54
CA GLN A 10 -12.91 16.53 14.24
C GLN A 10 -12.48 16.72 15.70
N SER A 11 -12.10 15.63 16.39
CA SER A 11 -11.57 15.71 17.75
C SER A 11 -10.21 16.44 17.79
N LEU A 12 -9.35 16.16 16.80
CA LEU A 12 -8.05 16.83 16.70
C LEU A 12 -8.17 18.33 16.40
N LEU A 13 -9.17 18.73 15.61
CA LEU A 13 -9.47 20.14 15.29
C LEU A 13 -10.15 20.89 16.43
N SER A 14 -11.02 20.24 17.20
CA SER A 14 -11.72 20.85 18.33
C SER A 14 -10.84 21.00 19.57
N ASN A 15 -9.76 20.24 19.68
CA ASN A 15 -8.74 20.39 20.73
C ASN A 15 -7.78 21.58 20.48
N ALA A 16 -8.22 22.60 19.72
CA ALA A 16 -7.45 23.81 19.48
C ALA A 16 -7.69 24.84 20.60
N ARG A 17 -6.64 25.57 21.00
CA ARG A 17 -6.73 26.56 22.09
C ARG A 17 -7.33 27.91 21.64
N ASN A 18 -7.20 28.23 20.35
CA ASN A 18 -7.70 29.44 19.71
C ASN A 18 -7.78 29.24 18.19
N ASP A 19 -8.26 30.24 17.47
CA ASP A 19 -8.45 30.16 16.01
C ASP A 19 -7.17 29.99 15.21
N GLN A 20 -6.06 30.57 15.67
CA GLN A 20 -4.76 30.43 15.01
C GLN A 20 -4.23 28.99 15.13
N ASP A 21 -4.31 28.41 16.32
CA ASP A 21 -4.00 26.98 16.56
C ASP A 21 -4.89 26.07 15.72
N ARG A 22 -6.20 26.36 15.65
CA ARG A 22 -7.13 25.59 14.82
C ARG A 22 -6.75 25.61 13.34
N LYS A 23 -6.36 26.77 12.80
CA LYS A 23 -5.88 26.90 11.42
C LYS A 23 -4.59 26.11 11.19
N ALA A 24 -3.61 26.24 12.08
CA ALA A 24 -2.35 25.50 11.99
C ALA A 24 -2.57 23.98 12.03
N ARG A 25 -3.42 23.49 12.95
CA ARG A 25 -3.80 22.08 13.03
C ARG A 25 -4.47 21.57 11.76
N LYS A 26 -5.39 22.35 11.19
CA LYS A 26 -6.06 21.99 9.94
C LYS A 26 -5.04 21.77 8.82
N ILE A 27 -4.11 22.70 8.63
CA ILE A 27 -3.05 22.59 7.62
C ILE A 27 -2.20 21.33 7.86
N ALA A 28 -1.76 21.12 9.11
CA ALA A 28 -0.95 19.95 9.46
C ALA A 28 -1.69 18.62 9.18
N LEU A 29 -2.98 18.55 9.50
CA LEU A 29 -3.81 17.35 9.27
C LEU A 29 -4.06 17.11 7.78
N GLU A 30 -4.26 18.17 6.97
CA GLU A 30 -4.40 18.05 5.51
C GLU A 30 -3.12 17.53 4.86
N ILE A 31 -1.94 18.02 5.29
CA ILE A 31 -0.65 17.51 4.84
C ILE A 31 -0.47 16.04 5.24
N LEU A 32 -0.77 15.72 6.50
CA LEU A 32 -0.63 14.36 7.01
C LEU A 32 -1.55 13.38 6.27
N GLU A 33 -2.81 13.75 6.06
CA GLU A 33 -3.78 12.97 5.31
C GLU A 33 -3.27 12.68 3.88
N SER A 34 -2.81 13.72 3.18
CA SER A 34 -2.25 13.57 1.82
C SER A 34 -1.02 12.67 1.81
N THR A 35 -0.17 12.78 2.82
CA THR A 35 1.05 11.95 2.96
C THR A 35 0.70 10.48 3.24
N LEU A 36 -0.29 10.22 4.10
CA LEU A 36 -0.76 8.87 4.41
C LEU A 36 -1.36 8.20 3.16
N GLN A 37 -2.16 8.94 2.38
CA GLN A 37 -2.72 8.45 1.12
C GLN A 37 -1.62 8.14 0.11
N ALA A 38 -0.65 9.04 -0.08
CA ALA A 38 0.49 8.82 -0.97
C ALA A 38 1.39 7.65 -0.54
N SER A 39 1.39 7.31 0.75
CA SER A 39 2.18 6.22 1.33
C SER A 39 1.45 4.88 1.35
N ASN A 40 0.30 4.75 0.66
CA ASN A 40 -0.43 3.50 0.59
C ASN A 40 0.43 2.39 -0.05
N PRO A 41 0.74 1.29 0.66
CA PRO A 41 1.64 0.25 0.13
C PRO A 41 1.10 -0.43 -1.13
N LYS A 42 -0.22 -0.61 -1.24
CA LYS A 42 -0.84 -1.27 -2.39
C LYS A 42 -0.69 -0.40 -3.64
N ASP A 43 -0.98 0.89 -3.52
CA ASP A 43 -0.92 1.85 -4.63
C ASP A 43 0.52 2.09 -5.08
N LEU A 44 1.46 2.19 -4.12
CA LEU A 44 2.89 2.32 -4.42
C LEU A 44 3.42 1.13 -5.20
N VAL A 45 3.08 -0.11 -4.81
CA VAL A 45 3.50 -1.30 -5.55
C VAL A 45 2.88 -1.31 -6.94
N LYS A 46 1.58 -1.04 -7.09
CA LYS A 46 0.92 -0.99 -8.41
C LYS A 46 1.50 0.08 -9.34
N LYS A 47 1.96 1.20 -8.78
CA LYS A 47 2.62 2.27 -9.54
C LYS A 47 3.98 1.81 -10.07
N GLN A 48 4.74 1.06 -9.27
CA GLN A 48 6.10 0.67 -9.59
C GLN A 48 6.20 -0.67 -10.34
N VAL A 49 5.21 -1.55 -10.19
CA VAL A 49 5.23 -2.92 -10.72
C VAL A 49 4.10 -3.08 -11.72
N GLN A 50 4.46 -3.31 -12.98
CA GLN A 50 3.52 -3.46 -14.08
C GLN A 50 3.87 -4.69 -14.91
N LEU A 51 2.86 -5.46 -15.31
CA LEU A 51 3.04 -6.62 -16.18
C LEU A 51 2.51 -6.30 -17.57
N LYS A 52 3.36 -6.42 -18.59
CA LYS A 52 2.99 -6.28 -20.01
C LYS A 52 3.34 -7.58 -20.75
N GLY A 53 2.33 -8.41 -20.97
CA GLY A 53 2.54 -9.76 -21.49
C GLY A 53 3.31 -10.60 -20.46
N ASN A 54 4.55 -10.98 -20.82
CA ASN A 54 5.47 -11.72 -19.94
C ASN A 54 6.57 -10.82 -19.36
N LEU A 55 6.61 -9.52 -19.71
CA LEU A 55 7.59 -8.58 -19.19
C LEU A 55 7.07 -7.93 -17.91
N LEU A 56 7.70 -8.25 -16.78
CA LEU A 56 7.48 -7.60 -15.50
C LEU A 56 8.41 -6.40 -15.38
N GLN A 57 7.83 -5.20 -15.44
CA GLN A 57 8.54 -3.95 -15.21
C GLN A 57 8.47 -3.59 -13.73
N ILE A 58 9.62 -3.36 -13.11
CA ILE A 58 9.77 -2.90 -11.72
C ILE A 58 10.60 -1.62 -11.76
N ALA A 59 9.95 -0.48 -11.58
CA ALA A 59 10.56 0.84 -11.77
C ALA A 59 11.30 0.94 -13.14
N SER A 60 12.62 1.06 -13.12
CA SER A 60 13.47 1.13 -14.33
C SER A 60 13.96 -0.25 -14.82
N PHE A 61 13.73 -1.31 -14.07
CA PHE A 61 14.18 -2.66 -14.40
C PHE A 61 13.07 -3.48 -15.07
N THR A 62 13.43 -4.35 -16.00
CA THR A 62 12.48 -5.24 -16.70
C THR A 62 12.96 -6.68 -16.62
N ILE A 63 12.06 -7.59 -16.27
CA ILE A 63 12.29 -9.03 -16.19
C ILE A 63 11.38 -9.72 -17.19
N ASN A 64 11.93 -10.60 -18.03
CA ASN A 64 11.14 -11.51 -18.82
C ASN A 64 10.78 -12.74 -17.97
N LEU A 65 9.50 -12.92 -17.66
CA LEU A 65 9.03 -14.00 -16.80
C LEU A 65 9.11 -15.38 -17.46
N ASP A 66 9.23 -15.47 -18.80
CA ASP A 66 9.37 -16.75 -19.50
C ASP A 66 10.75 -17.39 -19.30
N GLU A 67 11.73 -16.63 -18.80
CA GLU A 67 13.07 -17.14 -18.46
C GLU A 67 13.07 -17.91 -17.13
N TYR A 68 11.92 -18.01 -16.44
CA TYR A 68 11.80 -18.61 -15.12
C TYR A 68 10.67 -19.64 -15.08
N ASP A 69 10.96 -20.83 -14.57
CA ASP A 69 9.97 -21.89 -14.43
C ASP A 69 8.88 -21.56 -13.38
N ARG A 70 9.27 -20.84 -12.32
CA ARG A 70 8.40 -20.58 -11.16
C ARG A 70 8.69 -19.22 -10.54
N ILE A 71 7.63 -18.56 -10.09
CA ILE A 71 7.68 -17.26 -9.42
C ILE A 71 7.14 -17.44 -8.00
N TYR A 72 7.86 -16.93 -7.01
CA TYR A 72 7.43 -16.98 -5.61
C TYR A 72 7.34 -15.58 -5.04
N VAL A 73 6.35 -15.34 -4.18
CA VAL A 73 6.22 -14.06 -3.46
C VAL A 73 6.53 -14.28 -2.00
N ILE A 74 7.58 -13.62 -1.52
CA ILE A 74 8.00 -13.66 -0.11
C ILE A 74 7.99 -12.24 0.42
N GLY A 75 7.40 -12.04 1.60
CA GLY A 75 7.32 -10.72 2.22
C GLY A 75 7.31 -10.79 3.74
N ALA A 76 7.90 -9.80 4.39
CA ALA A 76 7.86 -9.67 5.84
C ALA A 76 7.68 -8.22 6.26
N GLY A 77 6.97 -7.99 7.37
CA GLY A 77 6.79 -6.68 7.96
C GLY A 77 5.33 -6.20 7.95
N LYS A 78 5.05 -5.08 8.63
CA LYS A 78 3.68 -4.62 8.88
C LYS A 78 2.87 -4.37 7.61
N ALA A 79 3.53 -3.88 6.56
CA ALA A 79 2.89 -3.52 5.29
C ALA A 79 2.94 -4.64 4.22
N SER A 80 3.67 -5.74 4.48
CA SER A 80 3.94 -6.75 3.44
C SER A 80 2.69 -7.46 2.96
N GLY A 81 1.66 -7.57 3.79
CA GLY A 81 0.35 -8.08 3.38
C GLY A 81 -0.26 -7.26 2.25
N ALA A 82 -0.38 -5.94 2.42
CA ALA A 82 -0.96 -5.06 1.40
C ALA A 82 -0.10 -5.00 0.12
N MET A 83 1.24 -5.05 0.28
CA MET A 83 2.17 -5.13 -0.85
C MET A 83 2.02 -6.45 -1.61
N ALA A 84 1.90 -7.58 -0.91
CA ALA A 84 1.70 -8.89 -1.51
C ALA A 84 0.36 -8.99 -2.25
N GLU A 85 -0.69 -8.37 -1.72
CA GLU A 85 -1.97 -8.25 -2.43
C GLU A 85 -1.81 -7.49 -3.76
N ALA A 86 -1.04 -6.40 -3.78
CA ALA A 86 -0.74 -5.70 -5.04
C ALA A 86 0.03 -6.59 -6.03
N ILE A 87 1.04 -7.33 -5.58
CA ILE A 87 1.79 -8.26 -6.43
C ILE A 87 0.90 -9.38 -6.96
N ASN A 88 0.01 -9.91 -6.13
CA ASN A 88 -0.97 -10.92 -6.52
C ASN A 88 -1.94 -10.39 -7.59
N ASP A 89 -2.42 -9.15 -7.45
CA ASP A 89 -3.24 -8.48 -8.48
C ASP A 89 -2.49 -8.36 -9.82
N VAL A 90 -1.18 -8.07 -9.79
CA VAL A 90 -0.35 -7.86 -10.99
C VAL A 90 0.00 -9.19 -11.68
N LEU A 91 0.45 -10.19 -10.92
CA LEU A 91 0.96 -11.45 -11.47
C LEU A 91 -0.11 -12.54 -11.61
N GLN A 92 -1.23 -12.41 -10.90
CA GLN A 92 -2.40 -13.30 -10.98
C GLN A 92 -2.00 -14.78 -10.87
N LYS A 93 -2.35 -15.59 -11.88
CA LYS A 93 -2.12 -17.04 -11.90
C LYS A 93 -0.65 -17.45 -12.06
N ARG A 94 0.27 -16.51 -12.22
CA ARG A 94 1.70 -16.79 -12.41
C ARG A 94 2.45 -17.07 -11.10
N ILE A 95 1.80 -16.89 -9.95
CA ILE A 95 2.37 -17.18 -8.63
C ILE A 95 1.88 -18.57 -8.18
N PRO A 96 2.68 -19.64 -8.34
CA PRO A 96 2.34 -20.96 -7.82
C PRO A 96 2.20 -20.99 -6.29
N ASN A 97 3.07 -20.30 -5.54
CA ASN A 97 3.09 -20.28 -4.07
C ASN A 97 3.86 -19.08 -3.51
N GLY A 98 3.72 -18.80 -2.20
CA GLY A 98 4.45 -17.74 -1.51
C GLY A 98 4.28 -17.78 0.01
N PHE A 99 4.99 -16.90 0.73
CA PHE A 99 4.87 -16.76 2.18
C PHE A 99 5.00 -15.31 2.65
N ILE A 100 4.02 -14.83 3.41
CA ILE A 100 4.00 -13.46 3.95
C ILE A 100 3.93 -13.48 5.48
N ASN A 101 4.94 -12.92 6.14
CA ASN A 101 4.99 -12.76 7.59
C ASN A 101 4.51 -11.35 8.02
N ILE A 102 3.35 -11.28 8.66
CA ILE A 102 2.73 -10.03 9.14
C ILE A 102 2.31 -10.12 10.61
N PRO A 103 2.14 -8.98 11.31
CA PRO A 103 1.65 -8.98 12.69
C PRO A 103 0.32 -9.70 12.85
N LYS A 104 0.15 -10.39 13.99
CA LYS A 104 -1.07 -11.10 14.34
C LYS A 104 -2.29 -10.17 14.24
N GLY A 105 -3.38 -10.70 13.67
CA GLY A 105 -4.66 -9.98 13.55
C GLY A 105 -4.79 -9.08 12.32
N THR A 106 -3.77 -8.97 11.47
CA THR A 106 -3.81 -8.10 10.28
C THR A 106 -4.21 -8.82 8.99
N THR A 107 -4.28 -10.16 9.00
CA THR A 107 -4.64 -11.00 7.85
C THR A 107 -6.06 -10.78 7.31
N GLN A 108 -7.01 -10.42 8.17
CA GLN A 108 -8.44 -10.33 7.84
C GLN A 108 -8.77 -9.26 6.78
N ASN A 109 -7.87 -8.28 6.60
CA ASN A 109 -8.04 -7.18 5.67
C ASN A 109 -7.38 -7.43 4.30
N LEU A 110 -6.77 -8.60 4.09
CA LEU A 110 -6.00 -8.91 2.90
C LEU A 110 -6.79 -9.79 1.94
N LYS A 111 -6.69 -9.48 0.64
CA LYS A 111 -7.25 -10.31 -0.43
C LYS A 111 -6.15 -11.01 -1.21
N ILE A 112 -5.48 -11.95 -0.55
CA ILE A 112 -4.43 -12.76 -1.15
C ILE A 112 -4.99 -14.17 -1.36
N ARG A 113 -4.73 -14.75 -2.53
CA ARG A 113 -5.13 -16.12 -2.88
C ARG A 113 -4.09 -17.13 -2.42
#